data_AF-A0AAI9TKJ7-F1
#
_entry.id   AF-A0AAI9TKJ7-F1
#
_cell.length_a   1.000
_cell.length_b   1.000
_cell.length_c   1.000
_cell.angle_alpha   90.00
_cell.angle_beta   90.00
_cell.angle_gamma   90.00
#
_symmetry.space_group_name_H-M   'P 1'
#
loop_
_entity.id
_entity.type
_entity.pdbx_description
1 polymer ?
#
loop_
_entity_poly.entity_id
_entity_poly.type
_entity_poly.pdbx_seq_one_letter_code
_entity_poly.pdbx_strand_id
1 'polypeptide(L)'
;MSPSKISSPTPDPLDPISSWRAWQTLTIIYTILLNRQIHRRWLLEQKSMQNTPLRERFQPLIFLEPVPTLQKPNTTPTPSKNTTNNPFNTTTMNKLRTKAALLRARVEKGKELASEIERRMVQNPPVRFPTHFCHTCVQDGERVEVLLTKCGHRVCRICLEYGIDGDGVYECSICFLPTGFVARSPLRVGDTSGKVSAVLKEVDEDGGDGDGEWELSEVLFPGC
;
A
#
# COMPACT_ATOMS: atom_id res chain seq x y z
N MET A 1 -28.50 45.64 19.87
CA MET A 1 -27.56 45.61 18.72
C MET A 1 -27.14 44.17 18.54
N SER A 2 -27.62 43.51 17.49
CA SER A 2 -27.26 42.12 17.19
C SER A 2 -25.99 42.11 16.34
N PRO A 3 -24.99 41.27 16.64
CA PRO A 3 -23.76 41.21 15.85
C PRO A 3 -24.03 40.56 14.50
N SER A 4 -23.74 41.28 13.43
CA SER A 4 -23.78 40.77 12.05
C SER A 4 -22.78 39.63 11.89
N LYS A 5 -23.28 38.45 11.54
CA LYS A 5 -22.44 37.30 11.13
C LYS A 5 -21.67 37.69 9.87
N ILE A 6 -20.36 37.88 10.01
CA ILE A 6 -19.44 37.98 8.87
C ILE A 6 -19.38 36.59 8.25
N SER A 7 -20.10 36.39 7.15
CA SER A 7 -19.94 35.19 6.32
C SER A 7 -18.54 35.25 5.72
N SER A 8 -17.65 34.36 6.16
CA SER A 8 -16.35 34.17 5.51
C SER A 8 -16.59 33.85 4.03
N PRO A 9 -15.99 34.59 3.07
CA PRO A 9 -16.14 34.29 1.66
C PRO A 9 -15.59 32.88 1.40
N THR A 10 -16.42 32.04 0.80
CA THR A 10 -15.98 30.73 0.32
C THR A 10 -14.97 30.99 -0.81
N PRO A 11 -13.73 30.45 -0.74
CA PRO A 11 -12.75 30.68 -1.77
C PRO A 11 -13.27 30.18 -3.13
N ASP A 12 -13.02 30.97 -4.17
CA ASP A 12 -13.44 30.61 -5.52
C ASP A 12 -12.90 29.24 -5.92
N PRO A 13 -13.71 28.39 -6.57
CA PRO A 13 -13.24 27.08 -7.00
C PRO A 13 -12.15 27.24 -8.07
N LEU A 14 -11.07 26.47 -7.91
CA LEU A 14 -9.99 26.40 -8.91
C LEU A 14 -10.56 25.97 -10.27
N ASP A 15 -10.02 26.53 -11.35
CA ASP A 15 -10.37 26.08 -12.70
C ASP A 15 -10.02 24.59 -12.89
N PRO A 16 -10.66 23.88 -13.83
CA PRO A 16 -10.46 22.43 -13.99
C PRO A 16 -9.00 22.04 -14.25
N ILE A 17 -8.23 22.86 -14.98
CA ILE A 17 -6.84 22.58 -15.29
C ILE A 17 -5.98 22.74 -14.04
N SER A 18 -6.15 23.82 -13.29
CA SER A 18 -5.45 24.04 -12.02
C SER A 18 -5.79 22.95 -10.99
N SER A 19 -7.06 22.57 -10.90
CA SER A 19 -7.50 21.45 -10.07
C SER A 19 -6.79 20.15 -10.44
N TRP A 20 -6.78 19.80 -11.73
CA TRP A 20 -6.11 18.59 -12.22
C TRP A 20 -4.60 18.59 -11.94
N ARG A 21 -3.93 19.73 -12.16
CA ARG A 21 -2.49 19.89 -11.85
C ARG A 21 -2.22 19.72 -10.36
N ALA A 22 -3.04 20.32 -9.49
CA ALA A 22 -2.90 20.19 -8.05
C ALA A 22 -2.98 18.72 -7.62
N TRP A 23 -3.95 17.97 -8.15
CA TRP A 23 -4.07 16.54 -7.84
C TRP A 23 -2.91 15.70 -8.39
N GLN A 24 -2.40 15.99 -9.60
CA GLN A 24 -1.17 15.35 -10.09
C GLN A 24 0.02 15.63 -9.19
N THR A 25 0.22 16.89 -8.79
CA THR A 25 1.30 17.27 -7.87
C THR A 25 1.18 16.53 -6.55
N LEU A 26 -0.03 16.39 -5.99
CA LEU A 26 -0.25 15.61 -4.77
C LEU A 26 0.11 14.14 -4.97
N THR A 27 -0.26 13.51 -6.09
CA THR A 27 0.15 12.12 -6.35
C THR A 27 1.68 11.97 -6.38
N ILE A 28 2.41 12.90 -7.03
CA ILE A 28 3.88 12.88 -7.07
C ILE A 28 4.47 13.02 -5.66
N ILE A 29 4.02 14.01 -4.90
CA ILE A 29 4.50 14.28 -3.54
C ILE A 29 4.26 13.05 -2.65
N TYR A 30 3.05 12.48 -2.67
CA TYR A 30 2.74 11.32 -1.85
C TYR A 30 3.52 10.08 -2.26
N THR A 31 3.77 9.85 -3.55
CA THR A 31 4.65 8.75 -3.99
C THR A 31 6.08 8.92 -3.47
N ILE A 32 6.64 10.13 -3.52
CA ILE A 32 7.98 10.41 -2.95
C ILE A 32 7.98 10.16 -1.43
N LEU A 33 6.97 10.64 -0.72
CA LEU A 33 6.86 10.42 0.73
C LEU A 33 6.67 8.95 1.08
N LEU A 34 5.94 8.20 0.26
CA LEU A 34 5.73 6.77 0.43
C LEU A 34 7.05 6.02 0.28
N ASN A 35 7.81 6.30 -0.78
CA ASN A 35 9.13 5.70 -0.99
C ASN A 35 10.10 6.01 0.15
N ARG A 36 10.03 7.21 0.75
CA ARG A 36 10.78 7.54 1.97
C ARG A 36 10.37 6.67 3.16
N GLN A 37 9.08 6.41 3.37
CA GLN A 37 8.63 5.53 4.45
C GLN A 37 9.02 4.07 4.20
N ILE A 38 8.94 3.60 2.95
CA ILE A 38 9.37 2.26 2.57
C ILE A 38 10.87 2.08 2.84
N HIS A 39 11.70 3.05 2.42
CA HIS A 39 13.14 3.04 2.69
C HIS A 39 13.45 3.11 4.20
N ARG A 40 12.73 3.95 4.96
CA ARG A 40 12.89 4.01 6.41
C ARG A 40 12.57 2.66 7.07
N ARG A 41 11.45 2.02 6.68
CA ARG A 41 11.07 0.69 7.18
C ARG A 41 12.17 -0.32 6.88
N TRP A 42 12.71 -0.34 5.67
CA TRP A 42 13.81 -1.23 5.29
C TRP A 42 15.03 -1.07 6.20
N LEU A 43 15.48 0.16 6.43
CA LEU A 43 16.63 0.43 7.30
C LEU A 43 16.40 -0.08 8.72
N LEU A 44 15.19 0.13 9.25
CA LEU A 44 14.81 -0.38 10.57
C LEU A 44 14.77 -1.91 10.60
N GLU A 45 14.24 -2.53 9.55
CA GLU A 45 14.22 -4.00 9.41
C GLU A 45 15.64 -4.58 9.39
N GLN A 46 16.54 -4.00 8.60
CA GLN A 46 17.95 -4.38 8.56
C GLN A 46 18.63 -4.20 9.93
N LYS A 47 18.46 -3.03 10.55
CA LYS A 47 19.03 -2.74 11.87
C LYS A 47 18.55 -3.72 12.94
N SER A 48 17.27 -4.09 12.91
CA SER A 48 16.70 -5.05 13.88
C SER A 48 17.28 -6.47 13.72
N MET A 49 17.74 -6.84 12.51
CA MET A 49 18.22 -8.18 12.18
C MET A 49 19.75 -8.30 12.13
N GLN A 50 20.48 -7.19 12.31
CA GLN A 50 21.93 -7.13 12.14
C GLN A 50 22.67 -8.17 13.00
N ASN A 51 22.22 -8.36 14.25
CA ASN A 51 22.83 -9.29 15.20
C ASN A 51 22.16 -10.68 15.24
N THR A 52 21.09 -10.87 14.47
CA THR A 52 20.35 -12.13 14.42
C THR A 52 21.07 -13.14 13.50
N PRO A 53 21.22 -14.42 13.89
CA PRO A 53 21.78 -15.44 13.02
C PRO A 53 21.04 -15.52 11.68
N LEU A 54 21.75 -15.77 10.56
CA LEU A 54 21.16 -15.77 9.22
C LEU A 54 19.90 -16.65 9.10
N ARG A 55 19.90 -17.82 9.75
CA ARG A 55 18.76 -18.76 9.80
C ARG A 55 17.50 -18.22 10.47
N GLU A 56 17.64 -17.19 11.29
CA GLU A 56 16.57 -16.54 12.07
C GLU A 56 16.21 -15.17 11.50
N ARG A 57 16.90 -14.70 10.45
CA ARG A 57 16.57 -13.42 9.81
C ARG A 57 15.31 -13.58 8.96
N PHE A 58 14.43 -12.59 9.07
CA PHE A 58 13.35 -12.41 8.10
C PHE A 58 13.92 -11.71 6.87
N GLN A 59 13.62 -12.23 5.68
CA GLN A 59 13.95 -11.55 4.44
C GLN A 59 12.91 -10.44 4.20
N PRO A 60 13.32 -9.16 4.20
CA PRO A 60 12.41 -8.09 3.87
C PRO A 60 12.16 -8.09 2.35
N LEU A 61 10.90 -7.98 1.95
CA LEU A 61 10.52 -7.72 0.56
C LEU A 61 10.05 -6.27 0.46
N ILE A 62 10.72 -5.51 -0.39
CA ILE A 62 10.51 -4.07 -0.53
C ILE A 62 10.45 -3.72 -2.01
N PHE A 63 9.41 -2.98 -2.34
CA PHE A 63 9.17 -2.47 -3.68
C PHE A 63 8.96 -0.97 -3.56
N LEU A 64 9.68 -0.20 -4.37
CA LEU A 64 9.44 1.23 -4.47
C LEU A 64 8.37 1.50 -5.52
N GLU A 65 7.57 2.53 -5.26
CA GLU A 65 6.55 2.98 -6.18
C GLU A 65 7.18 3.88 -7.26
N PRO A 66 6.96 3.62 -8.56
CA PRO A 66 7.40 4.51 -9.62
C PRO A 66 6.85 5.92 -9.42
N VAL A 67 7.74 6.92 -9.35
CA VAL A 67 7.34 8.32 -9.17
C VAL A 67 6.75 8.83 -10.48
N PRO A 68 5.46 9.22 -10.52
CA PRO A 68 4.86 9.70 -11.76
C PRO A 68 5.50 11.02 -12.19
N THR A 69 5.51 11.27 -13.50
CA THR A 69 5.92 12.56 -14.06
C THR A 69 4.71 13.47 -14.24
N LEU A 70 4.94 14.79 -14.21
CA LEU A 70 3.90 15.77 -14.54
C LEU A 70 3.50 15.61 -16.01
N GLN A 71 2.20 15.42 -16.25
CA GLN A 71 1.70 15.25 -17.60
C GLN A 71 1.06 16.55 -18.11
N LYS A 72 0.93 16.69 -19.43
CA LYS A 72 0.20 17.80 -20.03
C LYS A 72 -1.30 17.46 -20.00
N PRO A 73 -2.17 18.37 -19.49
CA PRO A 73 -3.61 18.14 -19.49
C PRO A 73 -4.15 18.14 -20.93
N ASN A 74 -5.12 17.27 -21.21
CA ASN A 74 -5.89 17.36 -22.45
C ASN A 74 -6.92 18.47 -22.32
N THR A 75 -6.76 19.55 -23.08
CA THR A 75 -7.63 20.74 -23.02
C THR A 75 -8.90 20.60 -23.86
N THR A 76 -9.14 19.43 -24.48
CA THR A 76 -10.34 19.21 -25.31
C THR A 76 -11.58 19.10 -24.40
N PRO A 77 -12.56 20.02 -24.50
CA PRO A 77 -13.71 20.05 -23.60
C PRO A 77 -14.66 18.87 -23.81
N THR A 78 -14.69 18.30 -25.02
CA THR A 78 -15.52 17.15 -25.37
C THR A 78 -14.85 15.86 -24.90
N PRO A 79 -15.46 15.11 -23.96
CA PRO A 79 -14.92 13.83 -23.53
C PRO A 79 -15.06 12.82 -24.67
N SER A 80 -13.96 12.49 -25.36
CA SER A 80 -13.93 11.27 -26.16
C SER A 80 -13.87 10.08 -25.19
N LYS A 81 -14.52 8.96 -25.55
CA LYS A 81 -14.65 7.76 -24.69
C LYS A 81 -13.31 7.24 -24.12
N ASN A 82 -12.17 7.58 -24.71
CA ASN A 82 -10.85 7.06 -24.35
C ASN A 82 -9.80 8.12 -23.96
N THR A 83 -10.21 9.35 -23.60
CA THR A 83 -9.22 10.39 -23.24
C THR A 83 -8.74 10.28 -21.80
N THR A 84 -7.60 9.61 -21.63
CA THR A 84 -6.75 9.76 -20.43
C THR A 84 -6.36 11.23 -20.26
N ASN A 85 -6.19 11.68 -19.01
CA ASN A 85 -5.70 13.03 -18.68
C ASN A 85 -6.59 14.22 -19.07
N ASN A 86 -7.91 14.03 -19.23
CA ASN A 86 -8.85 15.13 -19.46
C ASN A 86 -9.35 15.73 -18.12
N PRO A 87 -9.04 17.01 -17.79
CA PRO A 87 -9.49 17.68 -16.56
C PRO A 87 -11.01 17.91 -16.49
N PHE A 88 -11.69 17.94 -17.63
CA PHE A 88 -13.15 18.13 -17.72
C PHE A 88 -13.91 16.81 -17.55
N ASN A 89 -13.22 15.67 -17.63
CA ASN A 89 -13.81 14.36 -17.42
C ASN A 89 -13.89 14.04 -15.91
N THR A 90 -15.11 13.89 -15.40
CA THR A 90 -15.36 13.63 -13.97
C THR A 90 -14.78 12.30 -13.51
N THR A 91 -14.84 11.25 -14.34
CA THR A 91 -14.26 9.94 -14.03
C THR A 91 -12.74 10.01 -13.90
N THR A 92 -12.07 10.71 -14.81
CA THR A 92 -10.62 10.93 -14.75
C THR A 92 -10.23 11.68 -13.49
N MET A 93 -10.96 12.75 -13.14
CA MET A 93 -10.71 13.50 -11.92
C MET A 93 -10.95 12.68 -10.66
N ASN A 94 -12.00 11.84 -10.63
CA ASN A 94 -12.26 10.94 -9.50
C ASN A 94 -11.16 9.89 -9.35
N LYS A 95 -10.72 9.25 -10.44
CA LYS A 95 -9.58 8.31 -10.42
C LYS A 95 -8.33 8.98 -9.83
N LEU A 96 -8.03 10.22 -10.24
CA LEU A 96 -6.86 10.96 -9.75
C LEU A 96 -6.96 11.30 -8.26
N ARG A 97 -8.14 11.73 -7.79
CA ARG A 97 -8.41 11.99 -6.36
C ARG A 97 -8.28 10.72 -5.53
N THR A 98 -8.89 9.63 -5.97
CA THR A 98 -8.81 8.32 -5.30
C THR A 98 -7.35 7.88 -5.20
N LYS A 99 -6.57 7.99 -6.28
CA LYS A 99 -5.13 7.68 -6.27
C LYS A 99 -4.38 8.52 -5.24
N ALA A 100 -4.61 9.82 -5.19
CA ALA A 100 -3.98 10.70 -4.20
C ALA A 100 -4.36 10.31 -2.75
N ALA A 101 -5.63 9.98 -2.52
CA ALA A 101 -6.13 9.54 -1.21
C ALA A 101 -5.49 8.21 -0.78
N LEU A 102 -5.40 7.24 -1.69
CA LEU A 102 -4.75 5.94 -1.44
C LEU A 102 -3.25 6.12 -1.13
N LEU A 103 -2.54 6.90 -1.94
CA LEU A 103 -1.11 7.19 -1.68
C LEU A 103 -0.91 7.85 -0.32
N ARG A 104 -1.75 8.82 0.03
CA ARG A 104 -1.71 9.45 1.35
C ARG A 104 -1.96 8.44 2.47
N ALA A 105 -2.97 7.59 2.36
CA ALA A 105 -3.25 6.55 3.36
C ALA A 105 -2.06 5.59 3.52
N ARG A 106 -1.43 5.20 2.41
CA ARG A 106 -0.21 4.36 2.39
C ARG A 106 0.97 5.05 3.06
N VAL A 107 1.15 6.36 2.86
CA VAL A 107 2.18 7.15 3.57
C VAL A 107 1.96 7.11 5.07
N GLU A 108 0.73 7.39 5.54
CA GLU A 108 0.42 7.37 6.97
C GLU A 108 0.58 5.96 7.55
N LYS A 109 0.16 4.92 6.82
CA LYS A 109 0.39 3.54 7.23
C LYS A 109 1.87 3.21 7.33
N GLY A 110 2.68 3.65 6.35
CA GLY A 110 4.13 3.51 6.39
C GLY A 110 4.77 4.15 7.62
N LYS A 111 4.28 5.32 8.05
CA LYS A 111 4.73 5.96 9.30
C LYS A 111 4.38 5.14 10.53
N GLU A 112 3.15 4.64 10.62
CA GLU A 112 2.69 3.78 11.71
C GLU A 112 3.59 2.55 11.85
N LEU A 113 3.87 1.86 10.73
CA LEU A 113 4.73 0.68 10.74
C LEU A 113 6.16 0.98 11.19
N ALA A 114 6.76 2.06 10.67
CA ALA A 114 8.11 2.45 11.05
C ALA A 114 8.19 2.81 12.54
N SER A 115 7.24 3.59 13.03
CA SER A 115 7.16 3.95 14.45
C SER A 115 6.90 2.74 15.35
N GLU A 116 6.12 1.76 14.89
CA GLU A 116 5.88 0.54 15.67
C GLU A 116 7.13 -0.34 15.75
N ILE A 117 7.93 -0.43 14.69
CA ILE A 117 9.24 -1.11 14.74
C ILE A 117 10.15 -0.40 15.76
N GLU A 118 10.28 0.93 15.68
CA GLU A 118 11.09 1.71 16.62
C GLU A 118 10.65 1.50 18.07
N ARG A 119 9.34 1.54 18.32
CA ARG A 119 8.76 1.30 19.65
C ARG A 119 9.11 -0.09 20.18
N ARG A 120 8.99 -1.13 19.35
CA ARG A 120 9.29 -2.53 19.71
C ARG A 120 10.79 -2.75 19.95
N MET A 121 11.66 -2.07 19.19
CA MET A 121 13.12 -2.18 19.33
C MET A 121 13.64 -1.67 20.69
N VAL A 122 12.93 -0.74 21.33
CA VAL A 122 13.32 -0.15 22.63
C VAL A 122 12.40 -0.59 23.78
N GLN A 123 11.48 -1.53 23.53
CA GLN A 123 10.51 -2.00 24.52
C GLN A 123 11.18 -2.80 25.65
N ASN A 124 10.62 -2.70 26.86
CA ASN A 124 11.03 -3.49 28.02
C ASN A 124 9.80 -4.24 28.60
N PRO A 125 9.80 -5.58 28.68
CA PRO A 125 10.86 -6.50 28.23
C PRO A 125 11.08 -6.44 26.70
N PRO A 126 12.29 -6.79 26.22
CA PRO A 126 12.62 -6.72 24.80
C PRO A 126 11.80 -7.73 23.99
N VAL A 127 11.27 -7.28 22.85
CA VAL A 127 10.59 -8.15 21.86
C VAL A 127 11.66 -8.91 21.08
N ARG A 128 11.50 -10.23 20.91
CA ARG A 128 12.50 -11.06 20.23
C ARG A 128 12.62 -10.67 18.76
N PHE A 129 11.49 -10.40 18.10
CA PHE A 129 11.44 -10.01 16.70
C PHE A 129 10.63 -8.71 16.49
N PRO A 130 11.25 -7.53 16.64
CA PRO A 130 10.56 -6.23 16.57
C PRO A 130 9.82 -5.96 15.25
N THR A 131 10.19 -6.65 14.16
CA THR A 131 9.60 -6.48 12.83
C THR A 131 8.58 -7.56 12.46
N HIS A 132 8.41 -8.56 13.34
CA HIS A 132 7.48 -9.66 13.12
C HIS A 132 6.13 -9.33 13.74
N PHE A 133 5.31 -8.57 13.01
CA PHE A 133 3.96 -8.20 13.42
C PHE A 133 3.07 -7.97 12.20
N CYS A 134 1.76 -7.99 12.40
CA CYS A 134 0.80 -7.71 11.35
C CYS A 134 0.87 -6.23 10.93
N HIS A 135 1.13 -5.96 9.65
CA HIS A 135 1.17 -4.61 9.14
C HIS A 135 -0.24 -3.98 9.04
N THR A 136 -1.32 -4.74 9.16
CA THR A 136 -2.69 -4.21 9.15
C THR A 136 -3.11 -3.74 10.55
N CYS A 137 -3.08 -4.63 11.55
CA CYS A 137 -3.58 -4.36 12.90
C CYS A 137 -2.50 -4.15 13.97
N VAL A 138 -1.22 -4.14 13.59
CA VAL A 138 -0.04 -4.01 14.47
C VAL A 138 0.09 -5.06 15.57
N GLN A 139 -0.68 -6.15 15.50
CA GLN A 139 -0.62 -7.24 16.46
C GLN A 139 0.70 -8.02 16.34
N ASP A 140 1.28 -8.34 17.50
CA ASP A 140 2.54 -9.05 17.62
C ASP A 140 2.50 -10.47 17.01
N GLY A 141 3.49 -10.79 16.18
CA GLY A 141 3.62 -12.11 15.55
C GLY A 141 4.08 -13.23 16.48
N GLU A 142 4.47 -12.92 17.72
CA GLU A 142 4.64 -13.90 18.79
C GLU A 142 3.29 -14.37 19.36
N ARG A 143 2.22 -13.58 19.15
CA ARG A 143 0.86 -13.89 19.63
C ARG A 143 -0.06 -14.44 18.55
N VAL A 144 0.20 -14.09 17.29
CA VAL A 144 -0.59 -14.53 16.14
C VAL A 144 0.32 -14.96 15.01
N GLU A 145 -0.13 -15.91 14.19
CA GLU A 145 0.59 -16.25 12.97
C GLU A 145 0.52 -15.08 11.98
N VAL A 146 1.69 -14.66 11.51
CA VAL A 146 1.86 -13.54 10.57
C VAL A 146 2.48 -14.07 9.29
N LEU A 147 1.83 -13.77 8.16
CA LEU A 147 2.17 -14.27 6.84
C LEU A 147 2.78 -13.16 6.00
N LEU A 148 3.83 -13.47 5.25
CA LEU A 148 4.46 -12.53 4.31
C LEU A 148 3.81 -12.65 2.94
N THR A 149 3.29 -11.53 2.44
CA THR A 149 2.71 -11.42 1.09
C THR A 149 3.79 -11.21 0.02
N LYS A 150 3.49 -11.53 -1.24
CA LYS A 150 4.39 -11.27 -2.38
C LYS A 150 4.68 -9.76 -2.54
N CYS A 151 3.74 -8.88 -2.16
CA CYS A 151 3.97 -7.42 -2.11
C CYS A 151 4.81 -6.92 -0.91
N GLY A 152 5.31 -7.83 -0.06
CA GLY A 152 6.19 -7.53 1.06
C GLY A 152 5.52 -6.98 2.32
N HIS A 153 4.19 -7.00 2.37
CA HIS A 153 3.45 -6.71 3.59
C HIS A 153 3.18 -7.98 4.40
N ARG A 154 3.10 -7.83 5.73
CA ARG A 154 2.82 -8.92 6.65
C ARG A 154 1.38 -8.82 7.15
N VAL A 155 0.64 -9.92 7.17
CA VAL A 155 -0.77 -9.94 7.60
C VAL A 155 -1.03 -11.12 8.54
N CYS A 156 -1.79 -10.93 9.61
CA CYS A 156 -2.19 -12.04 10.48
C CYS A 156 -3.41 -12.77 9.91
N ARG A 157 -3.67 -14.01 10.34
CA ARG A 157 -4.84 -14.79 9.89
C ARG A 157 -6.17 -14.06 10.06
N ILE A 158 -6.34 -13.34 11.18
CA ILE A 158 -7.57 -12.59 11.43
C ILE A 158 -7.76 -11.49 10.39
N CYS A 159 -6.74 -10.68 10.12
CA CYS A 159 -6.84 -9.63 9.09
C CYS A 159 -6.94 -10.21 7.67
N LEU A 160 -6.38 -11.40 7.44
CA LEU A 160 -6.52 -12.11 6.17
C LEU A 160 -7.98 -12.48 5.89
N GLU A 161 -8.72 -12.98 6.88
CA GLU A 161 -10.15 -13.34 6.72
C GLU A 161 -11.01 -12.16 6.25
N TYR A 162 -10.68 -10.93 6.68
CA TYR A 162 -11.38 -9.71 6.24
C TYR A 162 -10.88 -9.14 4.90
N GLY A 163 -9.74 -9.63 4.39
CA GLY A 163 -9.13 -9.16 3.14
C GLY A 163 -9.33 -10.08 1.96
N ILE A 164 -10.00 -11.22 2.15
CA ILE A 164 -10.34 -12.15 1.07
C ILE A 164 -11.67 -11.72 0.43
N ASP A 165 -11.69 -11.64 -0.89
CA ASP A 165 -12.91 -11.35 -1.65
C ASP A 165 -13.79 -12.60 -1.84
N GLY A 166 -14.93 -12.43 -2.54
CA GLY A 166 -15.86 -13.51 -2.82
C GLY A 166 -15.29 -14.65 -3.66
N ASP A 167 -14.18 -14.40 -4.37
CA ASP A 167 -13.50 -15.37 -5.24
C ASP A 167 -12.31 -16.06 -4.53
N GLY A 168 -12.06 -15.73 -3.26
CA GLY A 168 -10.97 -16.30 -2.48
C GLY A 168 -9.63 -15.61 -2.69
N VAL A 169 -9.59 -14.46 -3.38
CA VAL A 169 -8.36 -13.71 -3.62
C VAL A 169 -8.13 -12.72 -2.49
N TYR A 170 -6.92 -12.71 -1.95
CA TYR A 170 -6.55 -11.75 -0.93
C TYR A 170 -6.14 -10.41 -1.55
N GLU A 171 -6.85 -9.35 -1.18
CA GLU A 171 -6.45 -7.97 -1.46
C GLU A 171 -5.63 -7.42 -0.29
N CYS A 172 -4.40 -6.98 -0.57
CA CYS A 172 -3.55 -6.41 0.47
C CYS A 172 -4.16 -5.09 0.98
N SER A 173 -4.51 -5.04 2.27
CA SER A 173 -5.10 -3.84 2.90
C SER A 173 -4.18 -2.60 2.98
N ILE A 174 -2.98 -2.70 2.43
CA ILE A 174 -1.99 -1.62 2.38
C ILE A 174 -1.76 -1.20 0.93
N CYS A 175 -1.55 -2.14 0.02
CA CYS A 175 -1.39 -1.81 -1.40
C CYS A 175 -2.72 -1.53 -2.10
N PHE A 176 -3.83 -2.07 -1.57
CA PHE A 176 -5.15 -2.13 -2.23
C PHE A 176 -5.06 -2.80 -3.61
N LEU A 177 -4.30 -3.90 -3.65
CA LEU A 177 -4.06 -4.71 -4.84
C LEU A 177 -4.09 -6.20 -4.45
N PRO A 178 -4.63 -7.07 -5.33
CA PRO A 178 -4.53 -8.51 -5.19
C PRO A 178 -3.07 -8.97 -5.02
N THR A 179 -2.82 -9.91 -4.11
CA THR A 179 -1.47 -10.46 -3.91
C THR A 179 -1.52 -11.87 -3.33
N GLY A 180 -0.48 -12.66 -3.64
CA GLY A 180 -0.25 -13.96 -3.02
C GLY A 180 0.63 -13.91 -1.78
N PHE A 181 1.04 -15.08 -1.30
CA PHE A 181 1.93 -15.24 -0.16
C PHE A 181 3.27 -15.84 -0.57
N VAL A 182 4.33 -15.43 0.12
CA VAL A 182 5.65 -16.07 -0.02
C VAL A 182 5.57 -17.40 0.71
N ALA A 183 5.81 -18.50 -0.01
CA ALA A 183 5.68 -19.84 0.56
C ALA A 183 6.57 -20.02 1.82
N ARG A 184 5.94 -20.19 2.97
CA ARG A 184 6.54 -20.82 4.16
C ARG A 184 5.53 -21.82 4.72
N SER A 185 5.59 -23.05 4.20
CA SER A 185 4.70 -24.18 4.52
C SER A 185 3.22 -23.97 4.16
N PRO A 186 2.47 -25.02 3.81
CA PRO A 186 1.06 -24.88 3.46
C PRO A 186 0.27 -24.38 4.67
N LEU A 187 -0.44 -23.27 4.48
CA LEU A 187 -1.38 -22.69 5.44
C LEU A 187 -2.47 -23.72 5.75
N ARG A 188 -2.40 -24.38 6.91
CA ARG A 188 -3.54 -25.14 7.42
C ARG A 188 -4.54 -24.16 8.02
N VAL A 189 -5.44 -23.65 7.18
CA VAL A 189 -6.68 -23.03 7.65
C VAL A 189 -7.52 -24.16 8.25
N GLY A 190 -7.97 -23.99 9.50
CA GLY A 190 -8.57 -25.06 10.29
C GLY A 190 -9.79 -25.68 9.64
N ASP A 191 -9.83 -27.01 9.64
CA ASP A 191 -10.90 -27.84 9.10
C ASP A 191 -12.25 -27.51 9.76
N THR A 192 -13.13 -26.89 8.99
CA THR A 192 -14.57 -27.14 9.10
C THR A 192 -15.04 -27.73 7.78
N SER A 193 -15.03 -29.06 7.73
CA SER A 193 -15.88 -29.89 6.86
C SER A 193 -15.85 -29.57 5.36
N GLY A 194 -14.97 -30.25 4.63
CA GLY A 194 -15.39 -30.97 3.43
C GLY A 194 -15.26 -30.28 2.08
N LYS A 195 -14.06 -29.83 1.70
CA LYS A 195 -13.46 -30.04 0.37
C LYS A 195 -12.09 -29.37 0.35
N VAL A 196 -11.04 -30.17 0.14
CA VAL A 196 -9.72 -29.67 -0.20
C VAL A 196 -9.83 -29.00 -1.56
N SER A 197 -9.73 -27.67 -1.62
CA SER A 197 -9.54 -26.96 -2.88
C SER A 197 -8.66 -25.77 -2.63
N ALA A 198 -7.42 -25.83 -3.14
CA ALA A 198 -6.48 -24.74 -3.37
C ALA A 198 -6.99 -23.33 -3.02
N VAL A 199 -6.68 -22.82 -1.82
CA VAL A 199 -7.28 -21.56 -1.30
C VAL A 199 -6.46 -20.32 -1.65
N LEU A 200 -5.50 -20.40 -2.57
CA LEU A 200 -4.98 -19.21 -3.23
C LEU A 200 -4.82 -19.59 -4.69
N LYS A 201 -5.75 -19.14 -5.55
CA LYS A 201 -5.43 -19.06 -6.96
C LYS A 201 -4.25 -18.12 -7.07
N GLU A 202 -3.09 -18.67 -7.43
CA GLU A 202 -2.03 -17.82 -7.95
C GLU A 202 -2.60 -17.10 -9.17
N VAL A 203 -2.33 -15.80 -9.26
CA VAL A 203 -2.62 -15.06 -10.48
C VAL A 203 -1.69 -15.66 -11.54
N ASP A 204 -2.25 -16.45 -12.46
CA ASP A 204 -1.55 -16.86 -13.67
C ASP A 204 -1.29 -15.58 -14.48
N GLU A 205 -0.03 -15.29 -14.75
CA GLU A 205 0.40 -14.27 -15.72
C GLU A 205 0.05 -14.76 -17.12
N ASP A 206 -1.21 -14.65 -17.54
CA ASP A 206 -1.59 -14.90 -18.92
C ASP A 206 -2.49 -13.78 -19.46
N GLY A 207 -2.04 -13.20 -20.57
CA GLY A 207 -2.43 -11.88 -21.07
C GLY A 207 -3.88 -11.75 -21.53
N GLY A 208 -4.44 -10.56 -21.29
CA GLY A 208 -5.72 -10.13 -21.84
C GLY A 208 -5.97 -8.64 -21.62
N ASP A 209 -5.91 -7.89 -22.72
CA ASP A 209 -6.18 -6.46 -22.95
C ASP A 209 -6.98 -5.69 -21.88
N GLY A 210 -6.28 -4.82 -21.13
CA GLY A 210 -6.89 -3.87 -20.18
C GLY A 210 -5.88 -2.88 -19.60
N ASP A 211 -5.76 -1.73 -20.26
CA ASP A 211 -5.16 -0.46 -19.79
C ASP A 211 -4.09 -0.46 -18.67
N GLY A 212 -2.88 -0.93 -19.00
CA GLY A 212 -1.62 -0.35 -18.50
C GLY A 212 -1.23 -0.71 -17.07
N GLU A 213 -0.87 -1.98 -16.89
CA GLU A 213 0.25 -2.50 -16.08
C GLU A 213 0.84 -1.58 -14.99
N TRP A 214 0.51 -1.89 -13.74
CA TRP A 214 1.31 -1.52 -12.58
C TRP A 214 2.30 -2.66 -12.29
N GLU A 215 3.36 -2.78 -13.09
CA GLU A 215 4.47 -3.67 -12.75
C GLU A 215 5.23 -3.11 -11.55
N LEU A 216 5.19 -3.85 -10.44
CA LEU A 216 6.07 -3.65 -9.29
C LEU A 216 7.50 -3.90 -9.76
N SER A 217 8.29 -2.82 -9.90
CA SER A 217 9.69 -2.95 -10.28
C SER A 217 10.47 -3.59 -9.12
N GLU A 218 11.04 -4.78 -9.34
CA GLU A 218 12.02 -5.36 -8.42
C GLU A 218 13.28 -4.49 -8.41
N VAL A 219 13.50 -3.78 -7.30
CA VAL A 219 14.80 -3.11 -7.06
C VAL A 219 15.50 -3.88 -5.95
N LEU A 220 16.34 -4.84 -6.34
CA LEU A 220 17.29 -5.49 -5.45
C LEU A 220 18.40 -4.48 -5.13
N PHE A 221 18.43 -3.97 -3.90
CA PHE A 221 19.59 -3.21 -3.44
C PHE A 221 20.78 -4.18 -3.32
N PRO A 222 21.92 -3.92 -3.99
CA PRO A 222 23.11 -4.73 -3.82
C PRO A 222 23.57 -4.62 -2.36
N GLY A 223 23.89 -5.76 -1.75
CA GLY A 223 24.38 -5.81 -0.37
C GLY A 223 25.64 -4.96 -0.18
N CYS A 224 25.65 -4.14 0.86
CA CYS A 224 26.85 -3.58 1.46
C CYS A 224 26.88 -4.00 2.93
#